data_AF-A0A971IB53-F1
#
_entry.id   AF-A0A971IB53-F1
#
_cell.length_a   1.000
_cell.length_b   1.000
_cell.length_c   1.000
_cell.angle_alpha   90.00
_cell.angle_beta   90.00
_cell.angle_gamma   90.00
#
_symmetry.space_group_name_H-M   'P 1'
#
loop_
_entity.id
_entity.type
_entity.pdbx_description
1 polymer ?
#
loop_
_entity_poly.entity_id
_entity_poly.type
_entity_poly.pdbx_seq_one_letter_code
_entity_poly.pdbx_strand_id
1 'polypeptide(L)'
;MINLTQLAMPTPLNPAEVKRALVLVPHPDDEAIGCGGLLALLAELGVVVRVVLVSDGSGAGGLPEGAAAIRFKEFLASLKVLGASISHETWALPDGRLANCQMTLDSLLTQSLVNFEPSLLIAPWLYDLHPDHAAVGQMALRAHQQLKFAQGVLFYEVWSPVPANRFLKVNSVWPTKMAALQCHTTALACGNYSRAAEGLAAYRSLFAGRLAAEGEYAEAFFALDWSLGQGAVSARYATLADAQQVCDLHDDVFASQVKLDWWQWKYASQELIGTVFEDEGRVVGFYGALERVGLWQGKAVAVSQQADVMVAAKHRFGTLRKGVFATISRLLLEEHLGLNKRYQLCFGFPTMRALHLGIRLGLYRRADEVFIAIKPLVQPNRLPLGVFSRRQAAAAITCFAWLDALTVHSPPTEELFSLQKGAEYWQWRFARHVEKSYQVIKVWRWGRLCAAVVVLPNAEALEIIDFALTDWQDLSLLQQVVERAALDLGLKQILIWGTRQVVEAFAFPEPESWINAGYLALPGEKLDADLGVEVQGSCWFVGGDTDFR
;
A
#
# COMPACT_ATOMS: atom_id res chain seq x y z
N MET A 1 -14.58 -24.69 14.23
CA MET A 1 -13.36 -25.06 14.96
C MET A 1 -12.23 -24.12 14.55
N ILE A 2 -11.39 -23.69 15.49
CA ILE A 2 -10.21 -22.86 15.20
C ILE A 2 -9.15 -23.75 14.54
N ASN A 3 -8.71 -23.43 13.32
CA ASN A 3 -7.67 -24.19 12.63
C ASN A 3 -6.27 -23.67 13.00
N LEU A 4 -5.62 -24.34 13.95
CA LEU A 4 -4.30 -23.94 14.45
C LEU A 4 -3.16 -24.15 13.42
N THR A 5 -3.36 -24.98 12.38
CA THR A 5 -2.33 -25.28 11.37
C THR A 5 -2.02 -24.11 10.44
N GLN A 6 -2.85 -23.06 10.46
CA GLN A 6 -2.70 -21.85 9.64
C GLN A 6 -2.18 -20.65 10.43
N LEU A 7 -1.77 -20.83 11.68
CA LEU A 7 -1.27 -19.73 12.51
C LEU A 7 0.09 -19.25 12.03
N ALA A 8 0.20 -17.93 11.85
CA ALA A 8 1.45 -17.23 11.58
C ALA A 8 2.06 -16.70 12.89
N MET A 9 3.27 -16.16 12.80
CA MET A 9 3.88 -15.43 13.93
C MET A 9 2.95 -14.33 14.45
N PRO A 10 2.87 -14.12 15.78
CA PRO A 10 2.06 -13.06 16.36
C PRO A 10 2.43 -11.68 15.80
N THR A 11 1.43 -10.85 15.52
CA THR A 11 1.63 -9.45 15.11
C THR A 11 1.26 -8.50 16.24
N PRO A 12 1.73 -7.24 16.24
CA PRO A 12 1.35 -6.28 17.27
C PRO A 12 -0.18 -6.08 17.36
N LEU A 13 -0.68 -5.98 18.60
CA LEU A 13 -2.02 -5.54 18.95
C LEU A 13 -1.99 -4.02 19.14
N ASN A 14 -2.85 -3.29 18.44
CA ASN A 14 -3.01 -1.85 18.63
C ASN A 14 -4.40 -1.55 19.22
N PRO A 15 -4.53 -1.13 20.49
CA PRO A 15 -5.83 -0.85 21.10
C PRO A 15 -6.40 0.55 20.77
N ALA A 16 -5.72 1.40 20.00
CA ALA A 16 -6.07 2.82 19.82
C ALA A 16 -7.48 3.09 19.26
N GLU A 17 -8.04 2.17 18.47
CA GLU A 17 -9.36 2.34 17.85
C GLU A 17 -10.50 1.70 18.64
N VAL A 18 -10.20 1.05 19.77
CA VAL A 18 -11.22 0.45 20.62
C VAL A 18 -12.03 1.56 21.29
N LYS A 19 -13.35 1.56 21.08
CA LYS A 19 -14.24 2.56 21.70
C LYS A 19 -14.85 2.04 22.99
N ARG A 20 -15.28 0.77 22.99
CA ARG A 20 -15.99 0.13 24.10
C ARG A 20 -15.54 -1.33 24.23
N ALA A 21 -14.94 -1.68 25.36
CA ALA A 21 -14.47 -3.05 25.62
C ALA A 21 -15.23 -3.68 26.78
N LEU A 22 -15.82 -4.86 26.54
CA LEU A 22 -16.39 -5.70 27.59
C LEU A 22 -15.37 -6.81 27.92
N VAL A 23 -14.98 -6.93 29.18
CA VAL A 23 -13.96 -7.89 29.63
C VAL A 23 -14.61 -8.87 30.58
N LEU A 24 -14.52 -10.16 30.28
CA LEU A 24 -15.10 -11.24 31.09
C LEU A 24 -14.02 -11.84 31.98
N VAL A 25 -14.26 -11.83 33.29
CA VAL A 25 -13.30 -12.21 34.32
C VAL A 25 -13.94 -13.30 35.17
N PRO A 26 -13.54 -14.57 35.00
CA PRO A 26 -14.11 -15.68 35.76
C PRO A 26 -14.00 -15.50 37.27
N HIS A 27 -12.81 -15.15 37.77
CA HIS A 27 -12.52 -15.02 39.21
C HIS A 27 -11.80 -13.70 39.54
N PRO A 28 -11.89 -13.24 40.81
CA PRO A 28 -11.10 -12.10 41.29
C PRO A 28 -9.59 -12.38 41.22
N ASP A 29 -8.88 -11.76 40.27
CA ASP A 29 -7.43 -11.81 39.97
C ASP A 29 -7.14 -12.00 38.46
N ASP A 30 -8.03 -12.70 37.74
CA ASP A 30 -7.85 -13.03 36.32
C ASP A 30 -7.64 -11.78 35.45
N GLU A 31 -8.24 -10.64 35.82
CA GLU A 31 -8.09 -9.38 35.09
C GLU A 31 -6.65 -8.86 35.18
N ALA A 32 -6.05 -8.92 36.37
CA ALA A 32 -4.70 -8.43 36.62
C ALA A 32 -3.64 -9.41 36.10
N ILE A 33 -3.89 -10.71 36.21
CA ILE A 33 -2.99 -11.76 35.70
C ILE A 33 -2.96 -11.72 34.18
N GLY A 34 -4.13 -11.82 33.55
CA GLY A 34 -4.22 -12.12 32.12
C GLY A 34 -4.12 -10.92 31.20
N CYS A 35 -4.84 -9.84 31.50
CA CYS A 35 -4.98 -8.69 30.60
C CYS A 35 -4.81 -7.33 31.28
N GLY A 36 -4.17 -7.27 32.44
CA GLY A 36 -4.04 -6.05 33.22
C GLY A 36 -3.26 -4.95 32.50
N GLY A 37 -2.27 -5.30 31.69
CA GLY A 37 -1.56 -4.34 30.85
C GLY A 37 -2.46 -3.76 29.77
N LEU A 38 -3.23 -4.59 29.06
CA LEU A 38 -4.23 -4.13 28.11
C LEU A 38 -5.30 -3.25 28.77
N LEU A 39 -5.82 -3.63 29.94
CA LEU A 39 -6.81 -2.84 30.68
C LEU A 39 -6.28 -1.44 31.05
N ALA A 40 -5.04 -1.37 31.55
CA ALA A 40 -4.40 -0.10 31.87
C ALA A 40 -4.20 0.80 30.63
N LEU A 41 -3.75 0.21 29.51
CA LEU A 41 -3.61 0.95 28.25
C LEU A 41 -4.95 1.43 27.69
N LEU A 42 -6.00 0.60 27.75
CA LEU A 42 -7.35 1.01 27.34
C LEU A 42 -7.86 2.18 28.20
N ALA A 43 -7.59 2.15 29.51
CA ALA A 43 -7.95 3.26 30.39
C ALA A 43 -7.18 4.56 30.05
N GLU A 44 -5.86 4.47 29.78
CA GLU A 44 -5.05 5.62 29.34
C GLU A 44 -5.54 6.21 28.01
N LEU A 45 -6.02 5.37 27.10
CA LEU A 45 -6.59 5.77 25.82
C LEU A 45 -8.03 6.33 25.92
N GLY A 46 -8.61 6.37 27.12
CA GLY A 46 -9.98 6.86 27.32
C GLY A 46 -11.06 5.93 26.76
N VAL A 47 -10.73 4.65 26.56
CA VAL A 47 -11.70 3.63 26.13
C VAL A 47 -12.73 3.41 27.24
N VAL A 48 -14.00 3.27 26.87
CA VAL A 48 -15.04 2.91 27.83
C VAL A 48 -14.92 1.41 28.10
N VAL A 49 -14.40 1.05 29.28
CA VAL A 49 -14.19 -0.35 29.67
C VAL A 49 -15.20 -0.77 30.72
N ARG A 50 -15.79 -1.96 30.53
CA ARG A 50 -16.58 -2.65 31.55
C ARG A 50 -16.00 -4.04 31.80
N VAL A 51 -15.68 -4.31 33.06
CA VAL A 51 -15.22 -5.62 33.51
C VAL A 51 -16.37 -6.37 34.18
N VAL A 52 -16.67 -7.57 33.72
CA VAL A 52 -17.70 -8.44 34.27
C VAL A 52 -17.04 -9.52 35.10
N LEU A 53 -17.23 -9.45 36.42
CA LEU A 53 -16.84 -10.52 37.33
C LEU A 53 -17.93 -11.60 37.31
N VAL A 54 -17.59 -12.78 36.80
CA VAL A 54 -18.55 -13.83 36.49
C VAL A 54 -18.94 -14.63 37.74
N SER A 55 -17.96 -15.08 38.52
CA SER A 55 -18.21 -15.85 39.74
C SER A 55 -18.19 -14.97 41.01
N ASP A 56 -18.65 -15.54 42.12
CA ASP A 56 -18.57 -14.95 43.45
C ASP A 56 -17.19 -15.08 44.13
N GLY A 57 -16.23 -15.78 43.49
CA GLY A 57 -14.88 -16.00 44.01
C GLY A 57 -14.82 -16.86 45.29
N SER A 58 -15.89 -17.60 45.62
CA SER A 58 -15.99 -18.38 46.87
C SER A 58 -15.32 -19.76 46.83
N GLY A 59 -14.95 -20.24 45.64
CA GLY A 59 -14.57 -21.63 45.33
C GLY A 59 -13.07 -21.89 45.25
N ALA A 60 -12.24 -20.85 45.37
CA ALA A 60 -10.80 -21.01 45.50
C ALA A 60 -10.48 -21.84 46.76
N GLY A 61 -10.11 -23.10 46.54
CA GLY A 61 -9.88 -24.07 47.62
C GLY A 61 -8.83 -23.59 48.61
N GLY A 62 -9.05 -23.88 49.90
CA GLY A 62 -8.12 -23.52 50.98
C GLY A 62 -8.31 -22.12 51.58
N LEU A 63 -9.32 -21.36 51.12
CA LEU A 63 -9.61 -20.04 51.68
C LEU A 63 -10.49 -20.08 52.94
N PRO A 64 -10.27 -19.16 53.91
CA PRO A 64 -11.13 -19.02 55.08
C PRO A 64 -12.57 -18.61 54.73
N GLU A 65 -13.51 -18.92 55.63
CA GLU A 65 -14.90 -18.43 55.54
C GLU A 65 -14.92 -16.89 55.45
N GLY A 66 -15.70 -16.35 54.51
CA GLY A 66 -15.77 -14.90 54.24
C GLY A 66 -14.73 -14.37 53.25
N ALA A 67 -13.83 -15.21 52.72
CA ALA A 67 -12.83 -14.79 51.73
C ALA A 67 -13.42 -14.19 50.44
N ALA A 68 -14.63 -14.59 50.04
CA ALA A 68 -15.32 -14.01 48.87
C ALA A 68 -15.47 -12.48 48.98
N ALA A 69 -15.86 -11.98 50.17
CA ALA A 69 -16.01 -10.54 50.40
C ALA A 69 -14.66 -9.80 50.40
N ILE A 70 -13.58 -10.47 50.83
CA ILE A 70 -12.22 -9.94 50.79
C ILE A 70 -11.75 -9.86 49.35
N ARG A 71 -11.82 -10.97 48.60
CA ARG A 71 -11.45 -11.05 47.19
C ARG A 71 -12.21 -10.05 46.32
N PHE A 72 -13.49 -9.81 46.61
CA PHE A 72 -14.24 -8.77 45.90
C PHE A 72 -13.67 -7.36 46.17
N LYS A 73 -13.26 -7.05 47.41
CA LYS A 73 -12.59 -5.78 47.72
C LYS A 73 -11.23 -5.67 47.04
N GLU A 74 -10.48 -6.77 46.97
CA GLU A 74 -9.20 -6.84 46.25
C GLU A 74 -9.39 -6.56 44.75
N PHE A 75 -10.40 -7.17 44.13
CA PHE A 75 -10.80 -6.90 42.76
C PHE A 75 -11.16 -5.43 42.51
N LEU A 76 -11.97 -4.81 43.38
CA LEU A 76 -12.29 -3.39 43.26
C LEU A 76 -11.05 -2.49 43.41
N ALA A 77 -10.12 -2.85 44.29
CA ALA A 77 -8.85 -2.15 44.44
C ALA A 77 -7.97 -2.30 43.19
N SER A 78 -7.89 -3.51 42.63
CA SER A 78 -7.18 -3.80 41.38
C SER A 78 -7.72 -2.97 40.21
N LEU A 79 -9.04 -2.96 39.99
CA LEU A 79 -9.66 -2.15 38.92
C LEU A 79 -9.34 -0.65 39.07
N LYS A 80 -9.36 -0.13 40.30
CA LYS A 80 -9.01 1.26 40.56
C LYS A 80 -7.55 1.58 40.22
N VAL A 81 -6.63 0.63 40.46
CA VAL A 81 -5.22 0.77 40.07
C VAL A 81 -5.06 0.70 38.54
N LEU A 82 -5.76 -0.22 37.88
CA LEU A 82 -5.72 -0.36 36.42
C LEU A 82 -6.27 0.87 35.70
N GLY A 83 -7.33 1.49 36.23
CA GLY A 83 -7.85 2.74 35.69
C GLY A 83 -9.15 3.18 36.36
N ALA A 84 -9.19 4.42 36.83
CA ALA A 84 -10.36 4.97 37.55
C ALA A 84 -11.65 5.03 36.71
N SER A 85 -11.55 4.99 35.37
CA SER A 85 -12.68 4.99 34.44
C SER A 85 -13.26 3.59 34.18
N ILE A 86 -12.60 2.52 34.65
CA ILE A 86 -13.06 1.16 34.43
C ILE A 86 -14.29 0.89 35.30
N SER A 87 -15.41 0.61 34.64
CA SER A 87 -16.65 0.20 35.30
C SER A 87 -16.68 -1.32 35.51
N HIS A 88 -17.52 -1.80 36.43
CA HIS A 88 -17.69 -3.23 36.66
C HIS A 88 -19.16 -3.66 36.73
N GLU A 89 -19.37 -4.95 36.51
CA GLU A 89 -20.63 -5.68 36.67
C GLU A 89 -20.32 -7.02 37.34
N THR A 90 -21.23 -7.55 38.16
CA THR A 90 -21.07 -8.84 38.84
C THR A 90 -22.23 -9.76 38.53
N TRP A 91 -21.96 -11.00 38.14
CA TRP A 91 -23.00 -12.00 37.91
C TRP A 91 -23.22 -12.94 39.10
N ALA A 92 -22.26 -12.99 40.04
CA ALA A 92 -22.34 -13.75 41.28
C ALA A 92 -22.71 -15.23 41.08
N LEU A 93 -22.19 -15.86 40.03
CA LEU A 93 -22.36 -17.29 39.82
C LEU A 93 -21.44 -18.10 40.76
N PRO A 94 -21.78 -19.37 41.07
CA PRO A 94 -20.96 -20.16 41.98
C PRO A 94 -19.58 -20.46 41.38
N ASP A 95 -18.53 -20.00 42.04
CA ASP A 95 -17.12 -20.29 41.70
C ASP A 95 -16.85 -21.82 41.72
N GLY A 96 -16.06 -22.28 40.76
CA GLY A 96 -15.74 -23.68 40.50
C GLY A 96 -16.84 -24.47 39.79
N ARG A 97 -17.93 -23.82 39.38
CA ARG A 97 -19.11 -24.48 38.78
C ARG A 97 -19.64 -23.80 37.52
N LEU A 98 -18.92 -22.85 36.92
CA LEU A 98 -19.40 -22.11 35.75
C LEU A 98 -19.63 -23.02 34.53
N ALA A 99 -18.90 -24.13 34.41
CA ALA A 99 -19.13 -25.14 33.38
C ALA A 99 -20.56 -25.74 33.42
N ASN A 100 -21.22 -25.73 34.58
CA ASN A 100 -22.60 -26.21 34.75
C ASN A 100 -23.65 -25.11 34.50
N CYS A 101 -23.23 -23.88 34.24
CA CYS A 101 -24.08 -22.69 34.16
C CYS A 101 -24.28 -22.18 32.72
N GLN A 102 -24.02 -22.99 31.69
CA GLN A 102 -23.98 -22.54 30.28
C GLN A 102 -25.18 -21.68 29.85
N MET A 103 -26.41 -22.12 30.10
CA MET A 103 -27.62 -21.36 29.71
C MET A 103 -27.72 -20.01 30.46
N THR A 104 -27.30 -19.98 31.73
CA THR A 104 -27.31 -18.76 32.54
C THR A 104 -26.24 -17.78 32.07
N LEU A 105 -25.03 -18.29 31.77
CA LEU A 105 -23.92 -17.55 31.19
C LEU A 105 -24.32 -16.88 29.86
N ASP A 106 -24.85 -17.66 28.91
CA ASP A 106 -25.24 -17.16 27.60
C ASP A 106 -26.34 -16.06 27.72
N SER A 107 -27.29 -16.23 28.66
CA SER A 107 -28.35 -15.24 28.94
C SER A 107 -27.81 -13.94 29.53
N LEU A 108 -26.97 -14.03 30.56
CA LEU A 108 -26.36 -12.87 31.22
C LEU A 108 -25.44 -12.10 30.27
N LEU A 109 -24.61 -12.80 29.48
CA LEU A 109 -23.79 -12.17 28.47
C LEU A 109 -24.64 -11.41 27.46
N THR A 110 -25.72 -12.02 26.96
CA THR A 110 -26.64 -11.34 26.02
C THR A 110 -27.18 -10.04 26.62
N GLN A 111 -27.58 -10.05 27.90
CA GLN A 111 -28.04 -8.85 28.59
C GLN A 111 -26.94 -7.78 28.70
N SER A 112 -25.72 -8.15 29.10
CA SER A 112 -24.60 -7.19 29.19
C SER A 112 -24.24 -6.63 27.81
N LEU A 113 -24.28 -7.46 26.75
CA LEU A 113 -24.00 -7.03 25.38
C LEU A 113 -25.03 -6.03 24.86
N VAL A 114 -26.33 -6.26 25.11
CA VAL A 114 -27.39 -5.31 24.73
C VAL A 114 -27.26 -3.99 25.48
N ASN A 115 -26.95 -4.04 26.78
CA ASN A 115 -26.85 -2.83 27.60
C ASN A 115 -25.57 -2.03 27.35
N PHE A 116 -24.49 -2.70 26.93
CA PHE A 116 -23.17 -2.11 26.84
C PHE A 116 -22.65 -1.93 25.42
N GLU A 117 -23.24 -2.58 24.40
CA GLU A 117 -22.86 -2.47 22.98
C GLU A 117 -21.33 -2.42 22.76
N PRO A 118 -20.56 -3.41 23.24
CA PRO A 118 -19.12 -3.38 23.08
C PRO A 118 -18.71 -3.54 21.62
N SER A 119 -17.67 -2.80 21.20
CA SER A 119 -17.00 -3.05 19.92
C SER A 119 -16.04 -4.24 20.01
N LEU A 120 -15.54 -4.52 21.22
CA LEU A 120 -14.58 -5.57 21.53
C LEU A 120 -15.01 -6.40 22.74
N LEU A 121 -14.96 -7.73 22.60
CA LEU A 121 -15.08 -8.67 23.72
C LEU A 121 -13.71 -9.24 24.09
N ILE A 122 -13.37 -9.25 25.37
CA ILE A 122 -12.13 -9.80 25.92
C ILE A 122 -12.50 -10.92 26.90
N ALA A 123 -11.91 -12.12 26.75
CA ALA A 123 -12.29 -13.30 27.53
C ALA A 123 -11.08 -14.22 27.80
N PRO A 124 -11.13 -15.11 28.80
CA PRO A 124 -10.07 -16.10 29.03
C PRO A 124 -10.03 -17.12 27.88
N TRP A 125 -8.87 -17.75 27.68
CA TRP A 125 -8.70 -18.78 26.66
C TRP A 125 -9.70 -19.93 26.77
N LEU A 126 -10.38 -20.25 25.67
CA LEU A 126 -11.45 -21.25 25.64
C LEU A 126 -10.99 -22.71 25.84
N TYR A 127 -9.67 -22.95 25.82
CA TYR A 127 -9.03 -24.22 26.15
C TYR A 127 -8.05 -24.06 27.34
N ASP A 128 -8.38 -23.16 28.26
CA ASP A 128 -7.65 -23.04 29.52
C ASP A 128 -7.82 -24.30 30.39
N LEU A 129 -6.81 -24.64 31.20
CA LEU A 129 -6.82 -25.81 32.07
C LEU A 129 -7.88 -25.69 33.18
N HIS A 130 -8.28 -24.47 33.55
CA HIS A 130 -9.34 -24.27 34.53
C HIS A 130 -10.74 -24.37 33.87
N PRO A 131 -11.63 -25.25 34.34
CA PRO A 131 -12.94 -25.47 33.71
C PRO A 131 -13.79 -24.21 33.57
N ASP A 132 -13.74 -23.33 34.58
CA ASP A 132 -14.51 -22.07 34.55
C ASP A 132 -13.98 -21.07 33.53
N HIS A 133 -12.67 -21.01 33.32
CA HIS A 133 -12.05 -20.20 32.26
C HIS A 133 -12.48 -20.71 30.89
N ALA A 134 -12.40 -22.03 30.67
CA ALA A 134 -12.84 -22.65 29.43
C ALA A 134 -14.33 -22.41 29.17
N ALA A 135 -15.20 -22.50 30.20
CA ALA A 135 -16.63 -22.24 30.07
C ALA A 135 -16.94 -20.80 29.63
N VAL A 136 -16.29 -19.81 30.23
CA VAL A 136 -16.44 -18.38 29.88
C VAL A 136 -15.85 -18.09 28.50
N GLY A 137 -14.68 -18.64 28.16
CA GLY A 137 -14.08 -18.49 26.83
C GLY A 137 -14.94 -19.11 25.72
N GLN A 138 -15.54 -20.27 25.96
CA GLN A 138 -16.46 -20.90 25.00
C GLN A 138 -17.77 -20.12 24.85
N MET A 139 -18.28 -19.51 25.93
CA MET A 139 -19.40 -18.57 25.86
C MET A 139 -19.08 -17.38 24.97
N ALA A 140 -17.90 -16.75 25.14
CA ALA A 140 -17.48 -15.64 24.29
C ALA A 140 -17.40 -16.03 22.80
N LEU A 141 -16.90 -17.23 22.50
CA LEU A 141 -16.88 -17.76 21.14
C LEU A 141 -18.29 -17.93 20.55
N ARG A 142 -19.23 -18.51 21.32
CA ARG A 142 -20.62 -18.69 20.88
C ARG A 142 -21.30 -17.34 20.61
N ALA A 143 -21.13 -16.38 21.52
CA ALA A 143 -21.69 -15.04 21.35
C ALA A 143 -21.16 -14.34 20.09
N HIS A 144 -19.86 -14.44 19.83
CA HIS A 144 -19.26 -13.86 18.63
C HIS A 144 -19.75 -14.52 17.34
N GLN A 145 -19.98 -15.84 17.34
CA GLN A 145 -20.56 -16.54 16.20
C GLN A 145 -21.98 -16.05 15.87
N GLN A 146 -22.74 -15.59 16.88
CA GLN A 146 -24.10 -15.09 16.71
C GLN A 146 -24.15 -13.60 16.34
N LEU A 147 -23.35 -12.76 16.99
CA LEU A 147 -23.48 -11.30 16.91
C LEU A 147 -22.43 -10.60 16.04
N LYS A 148 -21.27 -11.24 15.81
CA LYS A 148 -20.13 -10.67 15.07
C LYS A 148 -19.69 -9.28 15.57
N PHE A 149 -18.86 -9.26 16.61
CA PHE A 149 -18.30 -8.02 17.14
C PHE A 149 -17.44 -7.29 16.09
N ALA A 150 -17.60 -5.96 16.00
CA ALA A 150 -16.93 -5.14 14.98
C ALA A 150 -15.39 -5.19 15.07
N GLN A 151 -14.85 -5.33 16.28
CA GLN A 151 -13.40 -5.49 16.52
C GLN A 151 -13.06 -6.91 17.01
N GLY A 152 -13.98 -7.86 16.89
CA GLY A 152 -13.76 -9.27 17.20
C GLY A 152 -13.66 -9.60 18.70
N VAL A 153 -13.02 -10.74 18.98
CA VAL A 153 -12.78 -11.25 20.33
C VAL A 153 -11.29 -11.41 20.58
N LEU A 154 -10.81 -10.96 21.74
CA LEU A 154 -9.48 -11.26 22.24
C LEU A 154 -9.55 -12.28 23.37
N PHE A 155 -8.81 -13.37 23.22
CA PHE A 155 -8.61 -14.34 24.28
C PHE A 155 -7.27 -14.13 24.97
N TYR A 156 -7.29 -13.98 26.30
CA TYR A 156 -6.10 -13.78 27.13
C TYR A 156 -5.68 -15.06 27.88
N GLU A 157 -4.45 -15.03 28.41
CA GLU A 157 -3.79 -16.15 29.09
C GLU A 157 -3.98 -16.07 30.60
N VAL A 158 -4.32 -17.19 31.25
CA VAL A 158 -4.22 -17.31 32.72
C VAL A 158 -3.35 -18.50 33.10
N TRP A 159 -3.86 -19.73 32.92
CA TRP A 159 -3.12 -20.96 33.22
C TRP A 159 -2.60 -21.66 31.97
N SER A 160 -3.35 -21.57 30.88
CA SER A 160 -2.90 -22.05 29.57
C SER A 160 -2.37 -20.91 28.72
N PRO A 161 -1.16 -21.02 28.18
CA PRO A 161 -0.72 -20.13 27.12
C PRO A 161 -1.62 -20.26 25.88
N VAL A 162 -1.97 -19.14 25.27
CA VAL A 162 -2.67 -19.12 23.98
C VAL A 162 -1.68 -19.43 22.85
N PRO A 163 -2.15 -20.03 21.73
CA PRO A 163 -1.41 -20.08 20.47
C PRO A 163 -1.44 -18.69 19.83
N ALA A 164 -0.73 -17.75 20.46
CA ALA A 164 -0.82 -16.32 20.21
C ALA A 164 -0.75 -15.97 18.72
N ASN A 165 -1.65 -15.09 18.29
CA ASN A 165 -1.59 -14.46 16.96
C ASN A 165 -1.50 -12.93 17.07
N ARG A 166 -1.60 -12.40 18.30
CA ARG A 166 -1.36 -11.00 18.65
C ARG A 166 -0.49 -10.88 19.89
N PHE A 167 0.28 -9.80 19.98
CA PHE A 167 1.02 -9.43 21.18
C PHE A 167 0.92 -7.93 21.44
N LEU A 168 0.91 -7.52 22.71
CA LEU A 168 0.83 -6.12 23.13
C LEU A 168 2.03 -5.80 24.00
N LYS A 169 2.84 -4.82 23.62
CA LYS A 169 3.90 -4.32 24.50
C LYS A 169 3.27 -3.54 25.65
N VAL A 170 3.60 -3.90 26.88
CA VAL A 170 2.98 -3.33 28.09
C VAL A 170 3.97 -2.61 29.00
N ASN A 171 5.19 -2.35 28.51
CA ASN A 171 6.25 -1.69 29.28
C ASN A 171 5.83 -0.40 30.00
N SER A 172 5.09 0.49 29.34
CA SER A 172 4.66 1.77 29.91
C SER A 172 3.72 1.61 31.10
N VAL A 173 2.93 0.52 31.11
CA VAL A 173 1.91 0.22 32.12
C VAL A 173 2.26 -0.98 32.99
N TRP A 174 3.46 -1.54 32.82
CA TRP A 174 3.89 -2.73 33.55
C TRP A 174 3.87 -2.53 35.07
N PRO A 175 4.34 -1.39 35.62
CA PRO A 175 4.20 -1.10 37.06
C PRO A 175 2.73 -1.08 37.50
N THR A 176 1.84 -0.54 36.68
CA THR A 176 0.39 -0.50 36.96
C THR A 176 -0.21 -1.91 36.99
N LYS A 177 0.11 -2.76 36.01
CA LYS A 177 -0.30 -4.17 35.99
C LYS A 177 0.17 -4.90 37.26
N MET A 178 1.42 -4.73 37.65
CA MET A 178 1.98 -5.38 38.83
C MET A 178 1.36 -4.86 40.14
N ALA A 179 1.11 -3.55 40.25
CA ALA A 179 0.42 -2.98 41.40
C ALA A 179 -1.04 -3.47 41.51
N ALA A 180 -1.73 -3.64 40.38
CA ALA A 180 -3.06 -4.22 40.35
C ALA A 180 -3.05 -5.69 40.82
N LEU A 181 -2.09 -6.50 40.33
CA LEU A 181 -1.91 -7.88 40.78
C LEU A 181 -1.59 -7.97 42.28
N GLN A 182 -0.81 -7.03 42.82
CA GLN A 182 -0.48 -6.95 44.25
C GLN A 182 -1.69 -6.63 45.14
N CYS A 183 -2.80 -6.13 44.58
CA CYS A 183 -4.03 -5.95 45.34
C CYS A 183 -4.66 -7.28 45.75
N HIS A 184 -4.40 -8.37 45.01
CA HIS A 184 -4.95 -9.71 45.25
C HIS A 184 -4.12 -10.50 46.26
N THR A 185 -4.05 -9.99 47.49
CA THR A 185 -3.23 -10.58 48.56
C THR A 185 -3.63 -12.01 48.88
N THR A 186 -4.93 -12.32 48.80
CA THR A 186 -5.48 -13.64 49.03
C THR A 186 -5.00 -14.64 47.97
N ALA A 187 -4.99 -14.24 46.69
CA ALA A 187 -4.49 -15.07 45.59
C ALA A 187 -2.97 -15.28 45.70
N LEU A 188 -2.22 -14.21 45.99
CA LEU A 188 -0.76 -14.26 46.12
C LEU A 188 -0.27 -15.06 47.34
N ALA A 189 -1.11 -15.26 48.36
CA ALA A 189 -0.83 -16.17 49.47
C ALA A 189 -0.81 -17.65 49.02
N CYS A 190 -1.54 -18.00 47.96
CA CYS A 190 -1.58 -19.36 47.41
C CYS A 190 -0.46 -19.64 46.40
N GLY A 191 0.12 -18.60 45.78
CA GLY A 191 1.18 -18.76 44.81
C GLY A 191 1.84 -17.45 44.37
N ASN A 192 3.09 -17.52 43.92
CA ASN A 192 3.83 -16.35 43.43
C ASN A 192 3.44 -16.02 41.97
N TYR A 193 2.19 -15.58 41.79
CA TYR A 193 1.65 -15.23 40.48
C TYR A 193 2.34 -14.00 39.87
N SER A 194 2.89 -13.10 40.69
CA SER A 194 3.71 -11.98 40.20
C SER A 194 4.91 -12.46 39.41
N ARG A 195 5.68 -13.43 39.94
CA ARG A 195 6.83 -14.01 39.23
C ARG A 195 6.41 -14.77 37.97
N ALA A 196 5.28 -15.48 38.02
CA ALA A 196 4.76 -16.21 36.86
C ALA A 196 4.34 -15.24 35.73
N ALA A 197 3.59 -14.19 36.07
CA ALA A 197 3.17 -13.15 35.13
C ALA A 197 4.38 -12.43 34.52
N GLU A 198 5.40 -12.13 35.32
CA GLU A 198 6.65 -11.53 34.84
C GLU A 198 7.38 -12.45 33.85
N GLY A 199 7.58 -13.72 34.21
CA GLY A 199 8.27 -14.68 33.34
C GLY A 199 7.54 -14.90 32.01
N LEU A 200 6.21 -14.99 32.03
CA LEU A 200 5.41 -15.12 30.82
C LEU A 200 5.50 -13.84 29.97
N ALA A 201 5.36 -12.66 30.57
CA ALA A 201 5.41 -11.40 29.83
C ALA A 201 6.79 -11.12 29.23
N ALA A 202 7.86 -11.48 29.94
CA ALA A 202 9.22 -11.44 29.43
C ALA A 202 9.40 -12.40 28.24
N TYR A 203 8.87 -13.64 28.33
CA TYR A 203 8.88 -14.57 27.20
C TYR A 203 8.09 -14.03 26.00
N ARG A 204 6.89 -13.46 26.20
CA ARG A 204 6.07 -12.88 25.13
C ARG A 204 6.71 -11.67 24.48
N SER A 205 7.59 -10.94 25.18
CA SER A 205 8.32 -9.79 24.62
C SER A 205 9.22 -10.17 23.43
N LEU A 206 9.63 -11.44 23.32
CA LEU A 206 10.43 -11.94 22.19
C LEU A 206 9.76 -11.72 20.83
N PHE A 207 8.43 -11.57 20.77
CA PHE A 207 7.71 -11.27 19.54
C PHE A 207 7.87 -9.83 19.05
N ALA A 208 8.36 -8.90 19.88
CA ALA A 208 8.49 -7.49 19.54
C ALA A 208 9.71 -7.13 18.67
N GLY A 209 10.64 -8.07 18.45
CA GLY A 209 11.77 -7.93 17.53
C GLY A 209 13.01 -7.22 18.10
N ARG A 210 14.19 -7.66 17.63
CA ARG A 210 15.55 -7.50 18.22
C ARG A 210 15.61 -8.06 19.64
N LEU A 211 16.34 -9.18 19.81
CA LEU A 211 16.74 -9.81 21.08
C LEU A 211 16.26 -9.01 22.30
N ALA A 212 15.10 -9.39 22.86
CA ALA A 212 14.38 -8.61 23.89
C ALA A 212 15.35 -7.96 24.86
N ALA A 213 15.31 -6.63 24.96
CA ALA A 213 16.16 -5.93 25.92
C ALA A 213 15.72 -6.32 27.34
N GLU A 214 16.66 -6.33 28.28
CA GLU A 214 16.36 -6.58 29.69
C GLU A 214 15.27 -5.59 30.17
N GLY A 215 14.21 -6.11 30.77
CA GLY A 215 13.06 -5.31 31.21
C GLY A 215 11.96 -5.06 30.16
N GLU A 216 11.92 -5.79 29.05
CA GLU A 216 10.79 -5.76 28.10
C GLU A 216 9.68 -6.75 28.46
N TYR A 217 8.42 -6.28 28.41
CA TYR A 217 7.25 -7.06 28.79
C TYR A 217 6.14 -6.93 27.75
N ALA A 218 5.53 -8.05 27.38
CA ALA A 218 4.37 -8.09 26.50
C ALA A 218 3.27 -9.04 27.01
N GLU A 219 2.01 -8.72 26.74
CA GLU A 219 0.90 -9.66 26.86
C GLU A 219 0.63 -10.29 25.49
N ALA A 220 0.16 -11.54 25.47
CA ALA A 220 -0.18 -12.22 24.24
C ALA A 220 -1.64 -12.63 24.21
N PHE A 221 -2.22 -12.60 23.01
CA PHE A 221 -3.64 -12.84 22.81
C PHE A 221 -3.87 -13.75 21.60
N PHE A 222 -4.94 -14.52 21.67
CA PHE A 222 -5.55 -15.12 20.48
C PHE A 222 -6.72 -14.25 20.04
N ALA A 223 -6.58 -13.62 18.89
CA ALA A 223 -7.57 -12.73 18.34
C ALA A 223 -8.42 -13.46 17.28
N LEU A 224 -9.74 -13.46 17.44
CA LEU A 224 -10.70 -14.04 16.50
C LEU A 224 -11.49 -12.92 15.82
N ASP A 225 -11.52 -12.94 14.48
CA ASP A 225 -12.11 -11.89 13.64
C ASP A 225 -11.67 -10.46 14.06
N TRP A 226 -10.49 -10.36 14.67
CA TRP A 226 -9.86 -9.09 15.03
C TRP A 226 -9.35 -8.42 13.76
N SER A 227 -10.28 -7.72 13.11
CA SER A 227 -9.99 -6.57 12.28
C SER A 227 -9.97 -5.37 13.20
N LEU A 228 -8.78 -5.00 13.64
CA LEU A 228 -8.57 -3.58 13.87
C LEU A 228 -8.95 -2.88 12.57
N GLY A 229 -9.81 -1.87 12.68
CA GLY A 229 -9.41 -0.62 12.07
C GLY A 229 -7.98 -0.36 12.58
N GLN A 230 -7.03 -0.76 11.75
CA GLN A 230 -5.75 -0.11 11.72
C GLN A 230 -6.11 1.32 11.30
N GLY A 231 -5.37 2.35 11.72
CA GLY A 231 -5.34 3.57 10.92
C GLY A 231 -4.89 3.09 9.55
N ALA A 232 -5.84 2.96 8.62
CA ALA A 232 -5.90 1.77 7.78
C ALA A 232 -4.60 1.59 7.02
N VAL A 233 -3.78 0.63 7.44
CA VAL A 233 -2.71 0.13 6.59
C VAL A 233 -3.38 -0.71 5.52
N SER A 234 -4.01 0.01 4.59
CA SER A 234 -4.82 -0.55 3.54
C SER A 234 -4.26 -0.07 2.22
N ALA A 235 -3.98 -1.05 1.36
CA ALA A 235 -3.90 -0.77 -0.05
C ALA A 235 -5.34 -0.57 -0.54
N ARG A 236 -5.61 0.56 -1.18
CA ARG A 236 -6.90 0.84 -1.81
C ARG A 236 -6.69 1.53 -3.15
N TYR A 237 -7.74 1.60 -3.95
CA TYR A 237 -7.73 2.41 -5.16
C TYR A 237 -7.60 3.90 -4.82
N ALA A 238 -6.76 4.59 -5.58
CA ALA A 238 -6.58 6.02 -5.48
C ALA A 238 -7.80 6.75 -6.05
N THR A 239 -8.13 7.88 -5.46
CA THR A 239 -9.24 8.75 -5.87
C THR A 239 -8.72 10.17 -6.11
N LEU A 240 -9.52 11.01 -6.76
CA LEU A 240 -9.14 12.42 -6.92
C LEU A 240 -8.99 13.18 -5.60
N ALA A 241 -9.58 12.69 -4.50
CA ALA A 241 -9.41 13.26 -3.17
C ALA A 241 -7.98 13.08 -2.61
N ASP A 242 -7.21 12.13 -3.16
CA ASP A 242 -5.84 11.84 -2.71
C ASP A 242 -4.81 12.82 -3.28
N ALA A 243 -5.21 13.73 -4.17
CA ALA A 243 -4.34 14.62 -4.93
C ALA A 243 -3.26 15.30 -4.08
N GLN A 244 -3.66 15.91 -2.96
CA GLN A 244 -2.72 16.64 -2.11
C GLN A 244 -1.69 15.68 -1.48
N GLN A 245 -2.13 14.56 -0.91
CA GLN A 245 -1.23 13.61 -0.26
C GLN A 245 -0.29 12.92 -1.25
N VAL A 246 -0.74 12.69 -2.48
CA VAL A 246 0.12 12.14 -3.53
C VAL A 246 1.15 13.17 -4.02
N CYS A 247 0.77 14.45 -4.13
CA CYS A 247 1.74 15.52 -4.43
C CYS A 247 2.79 15.63 -3.31
N ASP A 248 2.36 15.62 -2.04
CA ASP A 248 3.27 15.64 -0.88
C ASP A 248 4.24 14.42 -0.91
N LEU A 249 3.72 13.22 -1.21
CA LEU A 249 4.55 12.02 -1.35
C LEU A 249 5.52 12.11 -2.53
N HIS A 250 5.11 12.74 -3.64
CA HIS A 250 5.97 12.94 -4.80
C HIS A 250 7.15 13.86 -4.48
N ASP A 251 6.89 14.92 -3.72
CA ASP A 251 7.92 15.82 -3.23
C ASP A 251 8.89 15.12 -2.28
N ASP A 252 8.37 14.29 -1.37
CA ASP A 252 9.18 13.48 -0.44
C ASP A 252 10.08 12.46 -1.16
N VAL A 253 9.62 11.92 -2.30
CA VAL A 253 10.30 10.83 -3.01
C VAL A 253 11.24 11.33 -4.09
N PHE A 254 10.88 12.38 -4.82
CA PHE A 254 11.59 12.88 -6.00
C PHE A 254 12.11 14.32 -5.85
N ALA A 255 11.74 15.05 -4.81
CA ALA A 255 12.15 16.45 -4.55
C ALA A 255 11.81 17.42 -5.70
N SER A 256 10.68 17.22 -6.38
CA SER A 256 10.31 17.90 -7.64
C SER A 256 9.24 19.00 -7.49
N GLN A 257 8.61 19.16 -6.33
CA GLN A 257 7.64 20.23 -6.01
C GLN A 257 6.43 20.28 -6.94
N VAL A 258 5.84 19.12 -7.23
CA VAL A 258 4.66 19.02 -8.10
C VAL A 258 3.42 19.60 -7.41
N LYS A 259 2.54 20.22 -8.19
CA LYS A 259 1.34 20.91 -7.68
C LYS A 259 0.06 20.17 -8.07
N LEU A 260 -1.06 20.55 -7.46
CA LEU A 260 -2.37 19.97 -7.75
C LEU A 260 -2.75 20.02 -9.25
N ASP A 261 -2.33 21.04 -9.99
CA ASP A 261 -2.57 21.12 -11.43
C ASP A 261 -1.88 20.00 -12.22
N TRP A 262 -0.73 19.50 -11.73
CA TRP A 262 -0.05 18.34 -12.30
C TRP A 262 -0.88 17.06 -12.12
N TRP A 263 -1.43 16.85 -10.92
CA TRP A 263 -2.33 15.73 -10.64
C TRP A 263 -3.57 15.79 -11.52
N GLN A 264 -4.17 16.97 -11.65
CA GLN A 264 -5.35 17.18 -12.50
C GLN A 264 -5.04 16.91 -13.97
N TRP A 265 -3.94 17.46 -14.49
CA TRP A 265 -3.50 17.22 -15.86
C TRP A 265 -3.27 15.72 -16.12
N LYS A 266 -2.66 15.01 -15.17
CA LYS A 266 -2.21 13.63 -15.36
C LYS A 266 -3.30 12.58 -15.16
N TYR A 267 -4.14 12.73 -14.13
CA TYR A 267 -5.01 11.66 -13.64
C TYR A 267 -6.52 11.97 -13.67
N ALA A 268 -6.94 13.23 -13.89
CA ALA A 268 -8.36 13.59 -13.76
C ALA A 268 -9.29 12.99 -14.81
N SER A 269 -8.76 12.63 -15.99
CA SER A 269 -9.57 12.16 -17.12
C SER A 269 -9.85 10.66 -17.11
N GLN A 270 -9.35 9.93 -16.12
CA GLN A 270 -9.44 8.46 -16.07
C GLN A 270 -10.13 7.97 -14.81
N GLU A 271 -10.82 6.84 -14.95
CA GLU A 271 -11.56 6.21 -13.85
C GLU A 271 -10.64 5.53 -12.85
N LEU A 272 -9.64 4.77 -13.35
CA LEU A 272 -8.68 4.08 -12.52
C LEU A 272 -7.35 4.84 -12.49
N ILE A 273 -7.08 5.53 -11.38
CA ILE A 273 -5.87 6.35 -11.18
C ILE A 273 -4.65 5.50 -10.79
N GLY A 274 -4.90 4.41 -10.07
CA GLY A 274 -3.85 3.58 -9.47
C GLY A 274 -4.25 3.14 -8.07
N THR A 275 -3.27 2.77 -7.26
CA THR A 275 -3.48 2.33 -5.88
C THR A 275 -2.61 3.14 -4.91
N VAL A 276 -3.16 3.43 -3.73
CA VAL A 276 -2.43 4.04 -2.61
C VAL A 276 -2.24 3.03 -1.50
N PHE A 277 -1.17 3.22 -0.74
CA PHE A 277 -0.98 2.60 0.55
C PHE A 277 -1.10 3.67 1.61
N GLU A 278 -2.09 3.54 2.47
CA GLU A 278 -2.24 4.44 3.61
C GLU A 278 -1.53 3.88 4.83
N ASP A 279 -1.00 4.76 5.67
CA ASP A 279 -0.49 4.44 7.00
C ASP A 279 -0.78 5.64 7.90
N GLU A 280 -1.48 5.39 9.02
CA GLU A 280 -1.93 6.44 9.96
C GLU A 280 -2.70 7.59 9.27
N GLY A 281 -3.53 7.27 8.28
CA GLY A 281 -4.32 8.24 7.52
C GLY A 281 -3.53 9.10 6.54
N ARG A 282 -2.26 8.75 6.26
CA ARG A 282 -1.42 9.38 5.25
C ARG A 282 -1.11 8.43 4.11
N VAL A 283 -1.15 8.92 2.88
CA VAL A 283 -0.65 8.17 1.71
C VAL A 283 0.87 8.08 1.79
N VAL A 284 1.39 6.86 1.97
CA VAL A 284 2.84 6.58 2.09
C VAL A 284 3.36 5.71 0.95
N GLY A 285 2.47 5.23 0.09
CA GLY A 285 2.79 4.58 -1.17
C GLY A 285 1.76 4.92 -2.24
N PHE A 286 2.21 5.03 -3.48
CA PHE A 286 1.35 5.25 -4.64
C PHE A 286 1.88 4.46 -5.83
N TYR A 287 0.99 3.80 -6.54
CA TYR A 287 1.28 3.06 -7.75
C TYR A 287 0.35 3.59 -8.84
N GLY A 288 0.79 4.67 -9.48
CA GLY A 288 0.02 5.39 -10.48
C GLY A 288 0.01 4.68 -11.83
N ALA A 289 -1.18 4.58 -12.42
CA ALA A 289 -1.40 3.98 -13.73
C ALA A 289 -2.07 4.99 -14.66
N LEU A 290 -1.78 4.93 -15.94
CA LEU A 290 -2.39 5.76 -16.97
C LEU A 290 -3.03 4.86 -18.03
N GLU A 291 -4.25 5.19 -18.41
CA GLU A 291 -4.97 4.41 -19.42
C GLU A 291 -4.50 4.79 -20.82
N ARG A 292 -4.11 3.79 -21.61
CA ARG A 292 -3.62 3.96 -22.96
C ARG A 292 -4.22 2.92 -23.88
N VAL A 293 -4.22 3.26 -25.16
CA VAL A 293 -4.44 2.28 -26.23
C VAL A 293 -3.08 1.99 -26.85
N GLY A 294 -2.67 0.72 -26.80
CA GLY A 294 -1.49 0.22 -27.47
C GLY A 294 -1.84 -0.38 -28.83
N LEU A 295 -0.85 -0.49 -29.69
CA LEU A 295 -0.92 -1.25 -30.94
C LEU A 295 0.06 -2.42 -30.84
N TRP A 296 -0.44 -3.63 -31.03
CA TRP A 296 0.35 -4.86 -31.05
C TRP A 296 -0.15 -5.78 -32.15
N GLN A 297 0.74 -6.20 -33.07
CA GLN A 297 0.38 -7.04 -34.23
C GLN A 297 -0.81 -6.48 -35.03
N GLY A 298 -0.78 -5.16 -35.26
CA GLY A 298 -1.83 -4.43 -35.97
C GLY A 298 -3.16 -4.28 -35.21
N LYS A 299 -3.26 -4.76 -33.97
CA LYS A 299 -4.48 -4.70 -33.16
C LYS A 299 -4.37 -3.68 -32.02
N ALA A 300 -5.46 -2.94 -31.82
CA ALA A 300 -5.60 -2.09 -30.64
C ALA A 300 -5.78 -2.94 -29.39
N VAL A 301 -5.01 -2.63 -28.35
CA VAL A 301 -5.03 -3.31 -27.05
C VAL A 301 -5.14 -2.28 -25.92
N ALA A 302 -5.89 -2.60 -24.87
CA ALA A 302 -5.99 -1.77 -23.68
C ALA A 302 -4.72 -1.91 -22.84
N VAL A 303 -4.07 -0.79 -22.52
CA VAL A 303 -2.77 -0.76 -21.86
C VAL A 303 -2.81 0.08 -20.60
N SER A 304 -2.22 -0.44 -19.53
CA SER A 304 -1.91 0.31 -18.31
C SER A 304 -0.47 0.77 -18.33
N GLN A 305 -0.22 2.05 -18.53
CA GLN A 305 1.10 2.65 -18.42
C GLN A 305 1.38 2.99 -16.95
N GLN A 306 2.39 2.37 -16.35
CA GLN A 306 2.82 2.69 -15.00
C GLN A 306 3.70 3.94 -15.03
N ALA A 307 3.26 4.94 -14.27
CA ALA A 307 3.89 6.25 -14.21
C ALA A 307 4.53 6.46 -12.83
N ASP A 308 3.90 7.22 -11.94
CA ASP A 308 4.48 7.57 -10.65
C ASP A 308 4.33 6.42 -9.66
N VAL A 309 5.43 5.68 -9.48
CA VAL A 309 5.53 4.60 -8.51
C VAL A 309 6.39 5.05 -7.34
N MET A 310 5.75 5.25 -6.20
CA MET A 310 6.31 5.94 -5.05
C MET A 310 6.10 5.14 -3.77
N VAL A 311 7.14 5.09 -2.94
CA VAL A 311 7.05 4.59 -1.56
C VAL A 311 7.90 5.51 -0.70
N ALA A 312 7.32 6.05 0.37
CA ALA A 312 8.00 6.92 1.33
C ALA A 312 9.22 6.22 1.92
N ALA A 313 10.33 6.95 2.12
CA ALA A 313 11.61 6.35 2.48
C ALA A 313 11.56 5.45 3.73
N LYS A 314 10.83 5.89 4.77
CA LYS A 314 10.61 5.15 6.03
C LYS A 314 9.79 3.85 5.85
N HIS A 315 9.06 3.72 4.73
CA HIS A 315 8.20 2.58 4.40
C HIS A 315 8.79 1.65 3.33
N ARG A 316 9.95 2.01 2.76
CA ARG A 316 10.66 1.17 1.77
C ARG A 316 11.21 -0.12 2.40
N PHE A 317 11.47 -0.11 3.71
CA PHE A 317 11.99 -1.23 4.48
C PHE A 317 11.12 -1.40 5.73
N GLY A 318 10.24 -2.42 5.75
CA GLY A 318 9.23 -2.56 6.80
C GLY A 318 8.87 -4.00 7.13
N THR A 319 8.12 -4.17 8.22
CA THR A 319 7.68 -5.43 8.85
C THR A 319 6.54 -6.15 8.09
N LEU A 320 5.97 -5.52 7.06
CA LEU A 320 4.96 -6.13 6.19
C LEU A 320 5.57 -7.31 5.43
N ARG A 321 4.96 -8.50 5.56
CA ARG A 321 5.41 -9.77 4.97
C ARG A 321 5.75 -9.71 3.47
N LYS A 322 5.19 -8.75 2.72
CA LYS A 322 5.42 -8.53 1.28
C LYS A 322 5.95 -7.13 0.91
N GLY A 323 6.00 -6.16 1.85
CA GLY A 323 6.42 -4.77 1.61
C GLY A 323 5.38 -3.88 0.89
N VAL A 324 5.38 -2.56 1.14
CA VAL A 324 4.39 -1.59 0.61
C VAL A 324 4.25 -1.66 -0.90
N PHE A 325 5.37 -1.55 -1.62
CA PHE A 325 5.43 -1.62 -3.09
C PHE A 325 4.71 -2.86 -3.64
N ALA A 326 5.03 -4.04 -3.10
CA ALA A 326 4.45 -5.29 -3.59
C ALA A 326 2.95 -5.40 -3.32
N THR A 327 2.44 -4.77 -2.26
CA THR A 327 1.02 -4.79 -1.93
C THR A 327 0.23 -3.94 -2.92
N ILE A 328 0.61 -2.67 -3.11
CA ILE A 328 -0.10 -1.75 -4.02
C ILE A 328 0.02 -2.16 -5.49
N SER A 329 1.18 -2.68 -5.90
CA SER A 329 1.38 -3.16 -7.27
C SER A 329 0.54 -4.40 -7.56
N ARG A 330 0.45 -5.35 -6.61
CA ARG A 330 -0.36 -6.56 -6.79
C ARG A 330 -1.84 -6.25 -6.85
N LEU A 331 -2.33 -5.37 -5.98
CA LEU A 331 -3.74 -4.96 -5.99
C LEU A 331 -4.15 -4.49 -7.40
N LEU A 332 -3.35 -3.63 -8.03
CA LEU A 332 -3.66 -3.15 -9.37
C LEU A 332 -3.47 -4.23 -10.45
N LEU A 333 -2.30 -4.88 -10.48
CA LEU A 333 -1.92 -5.80 -11.56
C LEU A 333 -2.73 -7.09 -11.51
N GLU A 334 -2.88 -7.72 -10.33
CA GLU A 334 -3.59 -8.99 -10.21
C GLU A 334 -5.10 -8.84 -10.44
N GLU A 335 -5.71 -7.68 -10.15
CA GLU A 335 -7.15 -7.47 -10.42
C GLU A 335 -7.44 -7.02 -11.86
N HIS A 336 -6.60 -6.17 -12.45
CA HIS A 336 -6.92 -5.49 -13.72
C HIS A 336 -6.12 -5.93 -14.95
N LEU A 337 -5.03 -6.69 -14.78
CA LEU A 337 -4.21 -7.14 -15.91
C LEU A 337 -4.50 -8.61 -16.27
N GLY A 338 -4.81 -8.86 -17.54
CA GLY A 338 -5.00 -10.18 -18.15
C GLY A 338 -5.90 -10.10 -19.40
N LEU A 339 -5.97 -11.18 -20.19
CA LEU A 339 -6.70 -11.18 -21.48
C LEU A 339 -8.13 -10.64 -21.42
N ASN A 340 -8.87 -11.04 -20.37
CA ASN A 340 -10.28 -10.72 -20.18
C ASN A 340 -10.51 -9.68 -19.07
N LYS A 341 -9.48 -8.91 -18.72
CA LYS A 341 -9.56 -7.85 -17.71
C LYS A 341 -9.47 -6.48 -18.37
N ARG A 342 -9.49 -5.42 -17.55
CA ARG A 342 -9.49 -4.02 -18.00
C ARG A 342 -8.31 -3.71 -18.92
N TYR A 343 -7.12 -4.24 -18.63
CA TYR A 343 -5.94 -4.07 -19.45
C TYR A 343 -5.39 -5.43 -19.89
N GLN A 344 -5.03 -5.50 -21.17
CA GLN A 344 -4.36 -6.67 -21.74
C GLN A 344 -2.85 -6.56 -21.56
N LEU A 345 -2.28 -5.36 -21.59
CA LEU A 345 -0.85 -5.15 -21.34
C LEU A 345 -0.63 -4.08 -20.28
N CYS A 346 0.54 -4.12 -19.64
CA CYS A 346 1.04 -2.99 -18.89
C CYS A 346 2.52 -2.80 -19.15
N PHE A 347 3.00 -1.56 -19.09
CA PHE A 347 4.43 -1.27 -19.18
C PHE A 347 4.80 -0.09 -18.30
N GLY A 348 6.09 0.09 -18.01
CA GLY A 348 6.60 1.28 -17.34
C GLY A 348 8.11 1.42 -17.52
N PHE A 349 8.65 2.54 -17.04
CA PHE A 349 10.06 2.90 -17.13
C PHE A 349 10.73 2.92 -15.75
N PRO A 350 10.91 1.76 -15.08
CA PRO A 350 11.44 1.72 -13.73
C PRO A 350 12.93 2.08 -13.67
N THR A 351 13.34 2.68 -12.56
CA THR A 351 14.76 2.74 -12.18
C THR A 351 15.33 1.33 -12.01
N MET A 352 16.65 1.16 -12.14
CA MET A 352 17.30 -0.15 -11.95
C MET A 352 16.95 -0.83 -10.64
N ARG A 353 16.84 -0.04 -9.56
CA ARG A 353 16.47 -0.56 -8.25
C ARG A 353 15.03 -1.09 -8.23
N ALA A 354 14.10 -0.34 -8.82
CA ALA A 354 12.69 -0.73 -8.91
C ALA A 354 12.50 -1.94 -9.83
N LEU A 355 13.22 -2.00 -10.95
CA LEU A 355 13.23 -3.13 -11.87
C LEU A 355 13.68 -4.42 -11.17
N HIS A 356 14.83 -4.40 -10.49
CA HIS A 356 15.34 -5.57 -9.76
C HIS A 356 14.41 -6.02 -8.62
N LEU A 357 13.70 -5.09 -7.98
CA LEU A 357 12.72 -5.43 -6.95
C LEU A 357 11.49 -6.10 -7.56
N GLY A 358 10.94 -5.54 -8.64
CA GLY A 358 9.79 -6.10 -9.33
C GLY A 358 10.06 -7.48 -9.94
N ILE A 359 11.23 -7.70 -10.53
CA ILE A 359 11.67 -9.02 -11.01
C ILE A 359 11.73 -10.02 -9.84
N ARG A 360 12.38 -9.66 -8.72
CA ARG A 360 12.45 -10.53 -7.52
C ARG A 360 11.09 -10.89 -6.94
N LEU A 361 10.11 -9.99 -7.07
CA LEU A 361 8.74 -10.22 -6.60
C LEU A 361 7.87 -10.99 -7.61
N GLY A 362 8.40 -11.28 -8.81
CA GLY A 362 7.69 -11.91 -9.91
C GLY A 362 6.64 -11.01 -10.57
N LEU A 363 6.76 -9.70 -10.39
CA LEU A 363 5.82 -8.71 -10.93
C LEU A 363 6.19 -8.29 -12.34
N TYR A 364 7.48 -8.20 -12.64
CA TYR A 364 7.99 -7.72 -13.92
C TYR A 364 8.99 -8.67 -14.56
N ARG A 365 9.16 -8.51 -15.86
CA ARG A 365 10.37 -8.85 -16.61
C ARG A 365 10.88 -7.60 -17.31
N ARG A 366 12.18 -7.59 -17.61
CA ARG A 366 12.76 -6.56 -18.47
C ARG A 366 12.34 -6.84 -19.92
N ALA A 367 11.79 -5.84 -20.59
CA ALA A 367 11.31 -5.95 -21.96
C ALA A 367 12.26 -5.32 -22.97
N ASP A 368 12.76 -4.12 -22.67
CA ASP A 368 13.65 -3.37 -23.57
C ASP A 368 14.57 -2.40 -22.81
N GLU A 369 15.48 -1.76 -23.52
CA GLU A 369 16.29 -0.63 -23.08
C GLU A 369 15.86 0.65 -23.78
N VAL A 370 16.06 1.77 -23.10
CA VAL A 370 15.86 3.10 -23.65
C VAL A 370 17.16 3.86 -23.62
N PHE A 371 17.45 4.54 -24.72
CA PHE A 371 18.73 5.18 -24.99
C PHE A 371 18.53 6.67 -25.19
N ILE A 372 19.52 7.47 -24.80
CA ILE A 372 19.72 8.83 -25.27
C ILE A 372 20.79 8.79 -26.35
N ALA A 373 20.44 9.26 -27.54
CA ALA A 373 21.37 9.47 -28.63
C ALA A 373 21.51 10.97 -28.92
N ILE A 374 22.75 11.41 -29.11
CA ILE A 374 23.09 12.82 -29.31
C ILE A 374 23.77 12.94 -30.67
N LYS A 375 23.34 13.93 -31.46
CA LYS A 375 23.95 14.25 -32.75
C LYS A 375 24.49 15.68 -32.73
N PRO A 376 25.83 15.86 -32.73
CA PRO A 376 26.45 17.17 -32.88
C PRO A 376 26.12 17.79 -34.24
N LEU A 377 25.92 19.11 -34.25
CA LEU A 377 25.62 19.90 -35.45
C LEU A 377 26.87 20.64 -35.89
N VAL A 378 27.23 20.48 -37.16
CA VAL A 378 28.48 21.07 -37.72
C VAL A 378 28.18 22.32 -38.54
N GLN A 379 27.14 22.29 -39.39
CA GLN A 379 26.70 23.42 -40.21
C GLN A 379 25.19 23.33 -40.52
N PRO A 380 24.51 24.46 -40.81
CA PRO A 380 23.12 24.44 -41.19
C PRO A 380 22.89 23.74 -42.54
N ASN A 381 22.12 22.66 -42.51
CA ASN A 381 21.61 22.02 -43.71
C ASN A 381 20.67 22.98 -44.46
N ARG A 382 20.85 23.09 -45.79
CA ARG A 382 19.85 23.75 -46.64
C ARG A 382 18.68 22.81 -46.81
N LEU A 383 17.48 23.26 -46.46
CA LEU A 383 16.27 22.48 -46.71
C LEU A 383 16.07 22.29 -48.23
N PRO A 384 15.56 21.13 -48.67
CA PRO A 384 15.23 20.90 -50.07
C PRO A 384 14.24 21.94 -50.62
N LEU A 385 14.28 22.18 -51.93
CA LEU A 385 13.35 23.09 -52.59
C LEU A 385 11.90 22.66 -52.35
N GLY A 386 11.02 23.62 -52.08
CA GLY A 386 9.60 23.37 -51.84
C GLY A 386 9.28 22.89 -50.42
N VAL A 387 10.27 22.82 -49.52
CA VAL A 387 10.08 22.53 -48.10
C VAL A 387 9.88 23.82 -47.31
N PHE A 388 8.85 23.85 -46.49
CA PHE A 388 8.57 24.91 -45.53
C PHE A 388 8.36 24.30 -44.14
N SER A 389 8.81 24.97 -43.09
CA SER A 389 8.50 24.56 -41.73
C SER A 389 8.01 25.73 -40.88
N ARG A 390 7.17 25.44 -39.90
CA ARG A 390 6.64 26.42 -38.95
C ARG A 390 6.72 25.87 -37.55
N ARG A 391 7.46 26.58 -36.70
CA ARG A 391 7.55 26.31 -35.27
C ARG A 391 6.59 27.18 -34.48
N GLN A 392 5.91 26.59 -33.51
CA GLN A 392 5.02 27.30 -32.59
C GLN A 392 4.99 26.60 -31.23
N ALA A 393 4.66 27.33 -30.16
CA ALA A 393 4.44 26.72 -28.86
C ALA A 393 3.24 25.75 -28.92
N ALA A 394 3.36 24.58 -28.30
CA ALA A 394 2.29 23.59 -28.27
C ALA A 394 1.03 24.14 -27.60
N ALA A 395 1.18 24.92 -26.52
CA ALA A 395 0.08 25.58 -25.82
C ALA A 395 -0.68 26.61 -26.67
N ALA A 396 -0.07 27.13 -27.74
CA ALA A 396 -0.74 28.05 -28.69
C ALA A 396 -1.58 27.31 -29.75
N ILE A 397 -1.56 25.97 -29.75
CA ILE A 397 -2.32 25.14 -30.68
C ILE A 397 -3.65 24.79 -30.04
N THR A 398 -4.72 25.34 -30.59
CA THR A 398 -6.09 25.11 -30.10
C THR A 398 -6.66 23.75 -30.51
N CYS A 399 -6.14 23.16 -31.59
CA CYS A 399 -6.58 21.87 -32.09
C CYS A 399 -5.48 21.17 -32.91
N PHE A 400 -5.34 19.86 -32.69
CA PHE A 400 -4.40 18.98 -33.39
C PHE A 400 -5.06 18.12 -34.47
N ALA A 401 -6.29 18.40 -34.92
CA ALA A 401 -6.99 17.59 -35.95
C ALA A 401 -6.22 17.47 -37.28
N TRP A 402 -5.25 18.36 -37.55
CA TRP A 402 -4.35 18.23 -38.70
C TRP A 402 -3.39 17.04 -38.58
N LEU A 403 -3.23 16.41 -37.40
CA LEU A 403 -2.48 15.17 -37.23
C LEU A 403 -3.14 14.00 -37.96
N ASP A 404 -4.44 14.05 -38.22
CA ASP A 404 -5.15 12.99 -38.95
C ASP A 404 -4.68 12.90 -40.42
N ALA A 405 -4.05 13.96 -40.95
CA ALA A 405 -3.41 13.96 -42.27
C ALA A 405 -2.01 13.30 -42.26
N LEU A 406 -1.45 13.04 -41.09
CA LEU A 406 -0.20 12.30 -40.90
C LEU A 406 -0.60 10.87 -40.50
N THR A 407 -0.27 9.88 -41.33
CA THR A 407 -0.78 8.51 -41.18
C THR A 407 0.17 7.59 -40.41
N VAL A 408 1.40 8.04 -40.16
CA VAL A 408 2.44 7.31 -39.44
C VAL A 408 2.64 7.96 -38.07
N HIS A 409 1.88 7.46 -37.10
CA HIS A 409 2.09 7.69 -35.65
C HIS A 409 2.69 6.46 -34.95
N SER A 410 2.84 5.38 -35.71
CA SER A 410 3.08 4.00 -35.27
C SER A 410 4.35 3.45 -35.94
N PRO A 411 4.98 2.38 -35.41
CA PRO A 411 6.21 1.80 -35.93
C PRO A 411 6.14 1.37 -37.41
N PRO A 412 7.30 1.16 -38.06
CA PRO A 412 7.38 0.74 -39.45
C PRO A 412 6.87 -0.68 -39.71
N THR A 413 6.75 -1.50 -38.67
CA THR A 413 6.26 -2.88 -38.74
C THR A 413 5.23 -3.14 -37.66
N GLU A 414 4.29 -4.04 -37.94
CA GLU A 414 3.24 -4.44 -36.98
C GLU A 414 3.77 -5.32 -35.84
N GLU A 415 5.00 -5.81 -35.96
CA GLU A 415 5.70 -6.62 -34.95
C GLU A 415 6.18 -5.82 -33.74
N LEU A 416 6.18 -4.48 -33.84
CA LEU A 416 6.62 -3.59 -32.78
C LEU A 416 5.44 -3.09 -31.94
N PHE A 417 5.57 -3.20 -30.61
CA PHE A 417 4.62 -2.64 -29.67
C PHE A 417 4.78 -1.13 -29.55
N SER A 418 3.69 -0.39 -29.61
CA SER A 418 3.69 1.07 -29.45
C SER A 418 2.40 1.56 -28.80
N LEU A 419 2.37 2.84 -28.42
CA LEU A 419 1.12 3.52 -28.11
C LEU A 419 0.46 4.07 -29.37
N GLN A 420 -0.87 4.01 -29.41
CA GLN A 420 -1.65 4.80 -30.35
C GLN A 420 -1.60 6.27 -29.93
N LYS A 421 -1.05 7.11 -30.80
CA LYS A 421 -0.92 8.56 -30.58
C LYS A 421 -1.70 9.31 -31.64
N GLY A 422 -2.44 10.33 -31.23
CA GLY A 422 -3.28 11.13 -32.13
C GLY A 422 -3.51 12.54 -31.60
N ALA A 423 -4.47 13.25 -32.20
CA ALA A 423 -4.80 14.63 -31.86
C ALA A 423 -5.08 14.84 -30.37
N GLU A 424 -5.89 13.98 -29.75
CA GLU A 424 -6.21 14.06 -28.33
C GLU A 424 -4.98 13.84 -27.45
N TYR A 425 -4.13 12.87 -27.82
CA TYR A 425 -2.88 12.60 -27.10
C TYR A 425 -1.96 13.82 -27.14
N TRP A 426 -1.72 14.44 -28.31
CA TRP A 426 -0.84 15.62 -28.40
C TRP A 426 -1.43 16.84 -27.70
N GLN A 427 -2.76 17.00 -27.75
CA GLN A 427 -3.46 18.07 -27.05
C GLN A 427 -3.29 17.94 -25.53
N TRP A 428 -3.49 16.73 -24.99
CA TRP A 428 -3.34 16.42 -23.58
C TRP A 428 -1.86 16.49 -23.15
N ARG A 429 -0.98 15.74 -23.82
CA ARG A 429 0.41 15.54 -23.41
C ARG A 429 1.27 16.78 -23.57
N PHE A 430 1.09 17.57 -24.64
CA PHE A 430 2.04 18.63 -24.99
C PHE A 430 1.44 20.03 -24.90
N ALA A 431 0.20 20.23 -25.33
CA ALA A 431 -0.40 21.57 -25.30
C ALA A 431 -0.97 21.96 -23.94
N ARG A 432 -1.47 20.99 -23.16
CA ARG A 432 -2.02 21.20 -21.81
C ARG A 432 -1.03 20.86 -20.69
N HIS A 433 0.22 20.53 -21.01
CA HIS A 433 1.21 20.20 -20.01
C HIS A 433 1.47 21.39 -19.08
N VAL A 434 1.51 21.14 -17.78
CA VAL A 434 1.57 22.21 -16.76
C VAL A 434 2.99 22.72 -16.48
N GLU A 435 4.01 21.88 -16.63
CA GLU A 435 5.41 22.25 -16.33
C GLU A 435 6.26 22.52 -17.58
N LYS A 436 6.21 21.62 -18.57
CA LYS A 436 7.07 21.67 -19.75
C LYS A 436 6.43 22.47 -20.88
N SER A 437 7.19 23.40 -21.43
CA SER A 437 6.78 24.23 -22.57
C SER A 437 7.27 23.64 -23.89
N TYR A 438 6.50 22.69 -24.43
CA TYR A 438 6.83 22.04 -25.70
C TYR A 438 6.63 22.98 -26.90
N GLN A 439 7.40 22.73 -27.95
CA GLN A 439 7.23 23.36 -29.26
C GLN A 439 6.87 22.31 -30.30
N VAL A 440 6.01 22.67 -31.25
CA VAL A 440 5.64 21.83 -32.38
C VAL A 440 6.20 22.46 -33.65
N ILE A 441 6.93 21.68 -34.43
CA ILE A 441 7.38 22.06 -35.77
C ILE A 441 6.58 21.25 -36.78
N LYS A 442 5.82 21.94 -37.62
CA LYS A 442 5.13 21.35 -38.76
C LYS A 442 5.96 21.52 -40.02
N VAL A 443 5.95 20.52 -40.89
CA VAL A 443 6.75 20.48 -42.12
C VAL A 443 5.82 20.24 -43.31
N TRP A 444 5.94 21.11 -44.30
CA TRP A 444 5.22 21.01 -45.57
C TRP A 444 6.21 20.79 -46.70
N ARG A 445 5.84 19.93 -47.64
CA ARG A 445 6.55 19.70 -48.88
C ARG A 445 5.58 19.91 -50.03
N TRP A 446 5.89 20.87 -50.92
CA TRP A 446 5.01 21.28 -52.03
C TRP A 446 3.59 21.66 -51.58
N GLY A 447 3.50 22.36 -50.44
CA GLY A 447 2.22 22.82 -49.87
C GLY A 447 1.42 21.77 -49.10
N ARG A 448 1.85 20.50 -49.09
CA ARG A 448 1.21 19.42 -48.30
C ARG A 448 1.95 19.21 -46.99
N LEU A 449 1.21 19.11 -45.89
CA LEU A 449 1.78 18.74 -44.59
C LEU A 449 2.26 17.28 -44.69
N CYS A 450 3.54 17.03 -44.40
CA CYS A 450 4.16 15.71 -44.54
C CYS A 450 4.78 15.20 -43.24
N ALA A 451 5.11 16.09 -42.31
CA ALA A 451 5.63 15.70 -41.00
C ALA A 451 5.30 16.74 -39.92
N ALA A 452 5.28 16.27 -38.68
CA ALA A 452 5.27 17.12 -37.49
C ALA A 452 6.13 16.50 -36.40
N VAL A 453 6.76 17.35 -35.60
CA VAL A 453 7.60 16.94 -34.48
C VAL A 453 7.34 17.82 -33.28
N VAL A 454 7.24 17.20 -32.12
CA VAL A 454 7.25 17.86 -30.82
C VAL A 454 8.70 17.88 -30.35
N VAL A 455 9.17 19.07 -29.99
CA VAL A 455 10.52 19.29 -29.49
C VAL A 455 10.51 20.03 -28.17
N LEU A 456 11.54 19.77 -27.35
CA LEU A 456 11.78 20.49 -26.11
C LEU A 456 13.20 21.06 -26.14
N PRO A 457 13.39 22.39 -26.15
CA PRO A 457 14.72 22.96 -26.03
C PRO A 457 15.24 22.83 -24.59
N ASN A 458 16.49 22.40 -24.42
CA ASN A 458 17.22 22.47 -23.16
C ASN A 458 18.50 23.32 -23.33
N ALA A 459 19.35 23.40 -22.31
CA ALA A 459 20.50 24.29 -22.30
C ALA A 459 21.53 24.01 -23.41
N GLU A 460 21.62 22.75 -23.88
CA GLU A 460 22.67 22.32 -24.81
C GLU A 460 22.12 21.75 -26.12
N ALA A 461 20.88 21.24 -26.13
CA ALA A 461 20.32 20.48 -27.23
C ALA A 461 18.85 20.83 -27.53
N LEU A 462 18.44 20.58 -28.78
CA LEU A 462 17.02 20.48 -29.13
C LEU A 462 16.62 19.00 -29.10
N GLU A 463 15.71 18.67 -28.19
CA GLU A 463 15.28 17.29 -27.98
C GLU A 463 14.06 16.95 -28.82
N ILE A 464 14.12 15.83 -29.52
CA ILE A 464 12.97 15.23 -30.22
C ILE A 464 12.17 14.43 -29.19
N ILE A 465 10.93 14.87 -28.93
CA ILE A 465 10.04 14.27 -27.92
C ILE A 465 9.12 13.25 -28.58
N ASP A 466 8.43 13.65 -29.65
CA ASP A 466 7.47 12.81 -30.37
C ASP A 466 7.33 13.31 -31.80
N PHE A 467 6.81 12.49 -32.71
CA PHE A 467 6.67 12.87 -34.11
C PHE A 467 5.58 12.08 -34.84
N ALA A 468 5.15 12.64 -35.96
CA ALA A 468 4.20 12.04 -36.87
C ALA A 468 4.61 12.33 -38.31
N LEU A 469 4.44 11.36 -39.20
CA LEU A 469 4.81 11.46 -40.62
C LEU A 469 3.64 11.04 -41.51
N THR A 470 3.66 11.45 -42.78
CA THR A 470 2.82 10.82 -43.82
C THR A 470 3.47 9.52 -44.32
N ASP A 471 4.79 9.52 -44.49
CA ASP A 471 5.58 8.38 -44.97
C ASP A 471 6.93 8.34 -44.26
N TRP A 472 7.49 7.13 -44.04
CA TRP A 472 8.80 6.94 -43.42
C TRP A 472 9.94 7.62 -44.19
N GLN A 473 9.80 7.82 -45.50
CA GLN A 473 10.76 8.56 -46.31
C GLN A 473 10.94 10.01 -45.84
N ASP A 474 9.91 10.60 -45.22
CA ASP A 474 9.95 11.97 -44.71
C ASP A 474 10.68 12.09 -43.35
N LEU A 475 11.09 10.98 -42.73
CA LEU A 475 11.84 10.99 -41.46
C LEU A 475 13.18 11.73 -41.60
N SER A 476 13.91 11.48 -42.69
CA SER A 476 15.18 12.16 -42.98
C SER A 476 15.00 13.67 -43.15
N LEU A 477 13.89 14.09 -43.76
CA LEU A 477 13.52 15.49 -43.91
C LEU A 477 13.15 16.12 -42.56
N LEU A 478 12.36 15.41 -41.74
CA LEU A 478 12.00 15.85 -40.40
C LEU A 478 13.25 16.09 -39.55
N GLN A 479 14.22 15.17 -39.59
CA GLN A 479 15.50 15.32 -38.88
C GLN A 479 16.25 16.58 -39.34
N GLN A 480 16.38 16.83 -40.64
CA GLN A 480 17.02 18.05 -41.15
C GLN A 480 16.33 19.34 -40.68
N VAL A 481 15.00 19.33 -40.60
CA VAL A 481 14.23 20.47 -40.08
C VAL A 481 14.51 20.69 -38.59
N VAL A 482 14.62 19.63 -37.78
CA VAL A 482 14.95 19.75 -36.35
C VAL A 482 16.38 20.26 -36.18
N GLU A 483 17.36 19.72 -36.92
CA GLU A 483 18.75 20.19 -36.91
C GLU A 483 18.84 21.69 -37.25
N ARG A 484 18.08 22.13 -38.25
CA ARG A 484 18.01 23.54 -38.62
C ARG A 484 17.39 24.38 -37.50
N ALA A 485 16.28 23.93 -36.93
CA ALA A 485 15.60 24.63 -35.83
C ALA A 485 16.47 24.73 -34.57
N ALA A 486 17.32 23.73 -34.31
CA ALA A 486 18.29 23.75 -33.23
C ALA A 486 19.36 24.82 -33.46
N LEU A 487 19.91 24.89 -34.67
CA LEU A 487 20.88 25.94 -35.04
C LEU A 487 20.27 27.34 -35.00
N ASP A 488 19.02 27.51 -35.43
CA ASP A 488 18.30 28.78 -35.34
C ASP A 488 18.04 29.21 -33.87
N LEU A 489 18.11 28.27 -32.92
CA LEU A 489 18.09 28.54 -31.47
C LEU A 489 19.49 28.72 -30.86
N GLY A 490 20.56 28.59 -31.65
CA GLY A 490 21.94 28.65 -31.16
C GLY A 490 22.40 27.37 -30.46
N LEU A 491 21.67 26.27 -30.58
CA LEU A 491 22.01 24.97 -30.00
C LEU A 491 22.99 24.21 -30.90
N LYS A 492 23.87 23.40 -30.29
CA LYS A 492 24.98 22.73 -30.99
C LYS A 492 24.72 21.26 -31.28
N GLN A 493 23.62 20.72 -30.80
CA GLN A 493 23.29 19.32 -30.91
C GLN A 493 21.77 19.13 -30.92
N ILE A 494 21.33 18.04 -31.52
CA ILE A 494 19.99 17.48 -31.28
C ILE A 494 20.14 16.21 -30.47
N LEU A 495 19.11 15.86 -29.70
CA LEU A 495 19.07 14.57 -29.01
C LEU A 495 17.71 13.92 -29.18
N ILE A 496 17.71 12.60 -29.13
CA ILE A 496 16.49 11.80 -29.04
C ILE A 496 16.65 10.81 -27.89
N TRP A 497 15.53 10.54 -27.23
CA TRP A 497 15.41 9.40 -26.33
C TRP A 497 14.39 8.43 -26.89
N GLY A 498 14.73 7.15 -26.88
CA GLY A 498 13.81 6.11 -27.32
C GLY A 498 14.40 4.73 -27.23
N THR A 499 13.60 3.73 -27.59
CA THR A 499 14.08 2.35 -27.77
C THR A 499 15.06 2.28 -28.93
N ARG A 500 15.83 1.19 -29.01
CA ARG A 500 16.85 1.01 -30.05
C ARG A 500 16.29 1.26 -31.46
N GLN A 501 15.13 0.69 -31.78
CA GLN A 501 14.50 0.78 -33.09
C GLN A 501 14.16 2.23 -33.46
N VAL A 502 13.76 3.04 -32.48
CA VAL A 502 13.52 4.46 -32.68
C VAL A 502 14.84 5.17 -32.97
N VAL A 503 15.87 4.92 -32.16
CA VAL A 503 17.15 5.60 -32.33
C VAL A 503 17.80 5.23 -33.68
N GLU A 504 17.74 3.96 -34.09
CA GLU A 504 18.24 3.47 -35.38
C GLU A 504 17.46 4.03 -36.57
N ALA A 505 16.15 4.28 -36.42
CA ALA A 505 15.35 4.89 -37.48
C ALA A 505 15.83 6.32 -37.80
N PHE A 506 16.34 7.05 -36.78
CA PHE A 506 17.00 8.32 -37.00
C PHE A 506 18.49 8.09 -37.29
N ALA A 507 19.09 8.88 -38.16
CA ALA A 507 20.52 8.78 -38.47
C ALA A 507 21.39 9.44 -37.37
N PHE A 508 21.28 8.97 -36.13
CA PHE A 508 22.18 9.31 -35.03
C PHE A 508 23.50 8.53 -35.14
N PRO A 509 24.59 9.01 -34.50
CA PRO A 509 25.88 8.32 -34.51
C PRO A 509 25.79 6.88 -33.97
N GLU A 510 26.81 6.06 -34.24
CA GLU A 510 26.84 4.62 -33.97
C GLU A 510 26.45 4.23 -32.52
N PRO A 511 25.88 3.02 -32.31
CA PRO A 511 25.33 2.59 -31.02
C PRO A 511 26.27 2.70 -29.81
N GLU A 512 27.58 2.63 -30.01
CA GLU A 512 28.57 2.77 -28.94
C GLU A 512 28.58 4.17 -28.30
N SER A 513 28.01 5.16 -28.97
CA SER A 513 27.87 6.53 -28.47
C SER A 513 26.60 6.78 -27.67
N TRP A 514 25.68 5.82 -27.62
CA TRP A 514 24.38 5.99 -26.96
C TRP A 514 24.49 5.76 -25.46
N ILE A 515 23.76 6.58 -24.70
CA ILE A 515 23.72 6.50 -23.25
C ILE A 515 22.48 5.70 -22.86
N ASN A 516 22.65 4.57 -22.17
CA ASN A 516 21.50 3.86 -21.58
C ASN A 516 20.85 4.77 -20.52
N ALA A 517 19.60 5.13 -20.78
CA ALA A 517 18.82 6.06 -19.97
C ALA A 517 17.79 5.35 -19.09
N GLY A 518 17.66 4.03 -19.21
CA GLY A 518 16.75 3.23 -18.41
C GLY A 518 16.28 1.96 -19.11
N TYR A 519 15.23 1.39 -18.55
CA TYR A 519 14.69 0.11 -18.96
C TYR A 519 13.19 0.21 -19.12
N LEU A 520 12.66 -0.59 -20.03
CA LEU A 520 11.25 -0.87 -20.14
C LEU A 520 10.94 -2.17 -19.41
N ALA A 521 9.91 -2.16 -18.58
CA ALA A 521 9.41 -3.35 -17.90
C ALA A 521 8.01 -3.73 -18.37
N LEU A 522 7.78 -5.03 -18.51
CA LEU A 522 6.50 -5.66 -18.76
C LEU A 522 6.16 -6.59 -17.59
N PRO A 523 4.89 -7.01 -17.42
CA PRO A 523 4.51 -7.96 -16.38
C PRO A 523 5.29 -9.27 -16.51
N GLY A 524 5.58 -9.91 -15.38
CA GLY A 524 6.43 -11.12 -15.33
C GLY A 524 5.72 -12.38 -15.82
N GLU A 525 6.49 -13.46 -16.05
CA GLU A 525 6.05 -14.71 -16.68
C GLU A 525 4.78 -15.34 -16.08
N LYS A 526 4.60 -15.19 -14.76
CA LYS A 526 3.41 -15.68 -14.04
C LYS A 526 2.10 -14.97 -14.44
N LEU A 527 2.19 -13.73 -14.90
CA LEU A 527 1.09 -12.95 -15.45
C LEU A 527 1.04 -13.01 -17.00
N ASP A 528 2.17 -13.34 -17.66
CA ASP A 528 2.26 -13.48 -19.13
C ASP A 528 1.57 -14.74 -19.69
N ALA A 529 1.43 -15.81 -18.87
CA ALA A 529 0.92 -17.11 -19.33
C ALA A 529 -0.45 -17.05 -20.01
N ASP A 530 -1.24 -16.00 -19.72
CA ASP A 530 -2.52 -15.76 -20.36
C ASP A 530 -2.39 -14.95 -21.66
N LEU A 531 -1.39 -14.08 -21.82
CA LEU A 531 -1.36 -13.06 -22.89
C LEU A 531 -0.73 -13.54 -24.20
N GLY A 532 0.18 -14.52 -24.15
CA GLY A 532 0.85 -15.05 -25.36
C GLY A 532 1.68 -14.02 -26.13
N VAL A 533 2.05 -12.92 -25.48
CA VAL A 533 2.76 -11.79 -26.10
C VAL A 533 4.25 -11.81 -25.72
N GLU A 534 5.12 -12.04 -26.71
CA GLU A 534 6.56 -11.90 -26.58
C GLU A 534 7.03 -10.55 -27.16
N VAL A 535 7.10 -9.51 -26.32
CA VAL A 535 7.53 -8.15 -26.74
C VAL A 535 9.03 -7.88 -26.49
N GLN A 536 9.83 -8.90 -26.18
CA GLN A 536 11.21 -8.68 -25.77
C GLN A 536 12.05 -8.10 -26.91
N GLY A 537 12.56 -6.88 -26.74
CA GLY A 537 13.31 -6.17 -27.76
C GLY A 537 12.47 -5.70 -28.96
N SER A 538 11.14 -5.65 -28.84
CA SER A 538 10.22 -5.29 -29.92
C SER A 538 9.34 -4.10 -29.55
N CYS A 539 9.91 -3.06 -28.95
CA CYS A 539 9.18 -1.88 -28.50
C CYS A 539 9.53 -0.62 -29.30
N TRP A 540 8.53 0.22 -29.55
CA TRP A 540 8.65 1.51 -30.24
C TRP A 540 8.19 2.64 -29.33
N PHE A 541 9.12 3.18 -28.54
CA PHE A 541 8.86 4.27 -27.61
C PHE A 541 9.82 5.43 -27.81
N VAL A 542 9.27 6.65 -27.74
CA VAL A 542 9.99 7.93 -27.81
C VAL A 542 9.83 8.69 -26.49
N GLY A 543 10.50 9.83 -26.34
CA GLY A 543 10.43 10.62 -25.11
C GLY A 543 9.02 11.06 -24.70
N GLY A 544 8.11 11.24 -25.66
CA GLY A 544 6.71 11.57 -25.41
C GLY A 544 5.97 10.50 -24.61
N ASP A 545 6.39 9.24 -24.69
CA ASP A 545 5.73 8.10 -24.04
C ASP A 545 6.12 7.93 -22.57
N THR A 546 7.06 8.72 -22.04
CA THR A 546 7.46 8.69 -20.63
C THR A 546 7.21 10.02 -19.95
N ASP A 547 6.93 9.98 -18.65
CA ASP A 547 6.90 11.15 -17.76
C ASP A 547 8.21 11.34 -16.99
N PHE A 548 9.09 10.34 -17.01
CA PHE A 548 10.34 10.34 -16.28
C PHE A 548 11.40 11.12 -17.07
N ARG A 549 11.52 12.43 -16.83
CA ARG A 549 12.70 13.29 -17.10
C ARG A 549 12.70 14.57 -16.30
#